data_AF-A0A6A4Q9L4-F1
#
_entry.id   AF-A0A6A4Q9L4-F1
#
_cell.length_a   1.000
_cell.length_b   1.000
_cell.length_c   1.000
_cell.angle_alpha   90.00
_cell.angle_beta   90.00
_cell.angle_gamma   90.00
#
_symmetry.space_group_name_H-M   'P 1'
#
loop_
_entity.id
_entity.type
_entity.pdbx_description
1 polymer ?
#
loop_
_entity_poly.entity_id
_entity_poly.type
_entity_poly.pdbx_seq_one_letter_code
_entity_poly.pdbx_strand_id
1 'polypeptide(L)'
;MNVPATKKDLMIVNMGPHHPSMHGVLRLIVTLDGEDVIDCEPILGYLHRGMEKIAENRTIIQYLPYVTRWDYLATMFTEAITVNGPEQLGNIQVPKRASYIRVILLELSRIASHLLWLGPFMADIGAQTPFFYIFRERELIYDLFEAATGMRMMHNFFRIGGVAADLPHGWIDKCLDFCDYFLTRVVEYQQLITRNPIFLERVEGVGIVCGEEVINWGLSGPMLRASGIQWDLRKVDNYECYGEFDWEVQWQKEGDSLARYLVRIGEMIESIKIIQQALEGIPGGPYENLETRYFDREKEPEWNDFEYRFISKKPSPTFELPKQELYVRVEAPKGELGIFLMGDQNGFPWRWKIRPPGFINLQILPQLVKRMKLADIMTILGSIDIIMGEVYGTLWVLAPIFTLVLGITISVLAIVWLEREISAAIQQRIGPEYAGPLGVLQALSDGTKLLFKENLIPSRGDIRLFSIGPSISVISILISYSVIPFGYNFVLSDLNIGVFLWIAISSIAPIGLLMSGYGSNNKYSFLGGLRAAAQSISYEIPLTLCVLSISLRAIR
;
A
#
# COMPACT_ATOMS: atom_id res chain seq x y z
N MET A 1 29.78 -53.77 1.34
CA MET A 1 28.62 -53.27 0.60
C MET A 1 28.49 -51.78 0.91
N ASN A 2 28.96 -50.93 0.02
CA ASN A 2 28.71 -49.48 0.10
C ASN A 2 27.26 -49.28 -0.32
N VAL A 3 26.40 -48.96 0.65
CA VAL A 3 25.06 -48.48 0.36
C VAL A 3 25.23 -47.17 -0.42
N PRO A 4 24.77 -47.05 -1.67
CA PRO A 4 24.84 -45.79 -2.38
C PRO A 4 23.97 -44.79 -1.61
N ALA A 5 24.53 -43.60 -1.34
CA ALA A 5 23.83 -42.51 -0.67
C ALA A 5 22.43 -42.37 -1.28
N THR A 6 21.40 -42.57 -0.46
CA THR A 6 20.01 -42.37 -0.83
C THR A 6 19.88 -40.99 -1.47
N LYS A 7 19.38 -40.93 -2.70
CA LYS A 7 18.94 -39.67 -3.32
C LYS A 7 17.98 -39.03 -2.32
N LYS A 8 18.38 -37.91 -1.71
CA LYS A 8 17.43 -37.11 -0.93
C LYS A 8 16.42 -36.56 -1.92
N ASP A 9 15.16 -36.97 -1.80
CA ASP A 9 14.07 -36.43 -2.59
C ASP A 9 13.75 -35.03 -2.04
N LEU A 10 14.44 -34.02 -2.59
CA LEU A 10 14.26 -32.63 -2.22
C LEU A 10 12.93 -32.10 -2.78
N MET A 11 12.18 -31.40 -1.95
CA MET A 11 10.94 -30.75 -2.36
C MET A 11 11.22 -29.31 -2.75
N ILE A 12 10.85 -28.93 -3.97
CA ILE A 12 10.94 -27.55 -4.43
C ILE A 12 9.57 -26.90 -4.25
N VAL A 13 9.49 -25.89 -3.37
CA VAL A 13 8.27 -25.13 -3.11
C VAL A 13 8.41 -23.74 -3.69
N ASN A 14 7.42 -23.33 -4.46
CA ASN A 14 7.32 -21.99 -4.99
C ASN A 14 6.45 -21.15 -4.06
N MET A 15 7.05 -20.27 -3.27
CA MET A 15 6.34 -19.35 -2.37
C MET A 15 6.16 -17.99 -3.04
N GLY A 16 4.92 -17.55 -3.18
CA GLY A 16 4.59 -16.33 -3.93
C GLY A 16 4.25 -16.59 -5.40
N PRO A 17 3.98 -15.55 -6.22
CA PRO A 17 4.15 -14.13 -5.92
C PRO A 17 2.98 -13.47 -5.14
N HIS A 18 1.91 -14.22 -4.83
CA HIS A 18 0.68 -13.71 -4.22
C HIS A 18 0.48 -14.13 -2.75
N HIS A 19 1.51 -14.68 -2.11
CA HIS A 19 1.39 -15.18 -0.73
C HIS A 19 1.22 -14.01 0.25
N PRO A 20 0.28 -14.07 1.23
CA PRO A 20 0.00 -12.95 2.15
C PRO A 20 1.22 -12.42 2.92
N SER A 21 2.10 -13.32 3.36
CA SER A 21 3.35 -12.99 4.06
C SER A 21 4.50 -12.53 3.16
N MET A 22 4.25 -12.43 1.84
CA MET A 22 5.17 -11.77 0.91
C MET A 22 4.65 -10.36 0.72
N HIS A 23 5.06 -9.42 1.58
CA HIS A 23 4.63 -8.02 1.46
C HIS A 23 5.11 -7.42 0.13
N GLY A 24 4.18 -7.31 -0.82
CA GLY A 24 4.44 -6.94 -2.21
C GLY A 24 4.37 -8.15 -3.14
N VAL A 25 5.19 -8.16 -4.19
CA VAL A 25 5.21 -9.23 -5.20
C VAL A 25 6.62 -9.82 -5.23
N LEU A 26 6.88 -10.73 -4.29
CA LEU A 26 8.13 -11.48 -4.17
C LEU A 26 7.86 -12.96 -4.40
N ARG A 27 8.71 -13.61 -5.19
CA ARG A 27 8.67 -15.05 -5.42
C ARG A 27 9.96 -15.67 -4.88
N LEU A 28 9.84 -16.64 -3.99
CA LEU A 28 10.94 -17.43 -3.48
C LEU A 28 10.80 -18.87 -3.97
N ILE A 29 11.81 -19.37 -4.66
CA ILE A 29 11.94 -20.80 -4.95
C ILE A 29 12.75 -21.39 -3.80
N VAL A 30 12.11 -22.19 -2.97
CA VAL A 30 12.71 -22.77 -1.76
C VAL A 30 12.89 -24.26 -1.97
N THR A 31 14.12 -24.75 -1.75
CA THR A 31 14.44 -26.18 -1.77
C THR A 31 14.47 -26.71 -0.35
N LEU A 32 13.62 -27.70 -0.07
CA LEU A 32 13.37 -28.23 1.26
C LEU A 32 13.78 -29.71 1.37
N ASP A 33 14.29 -30.09 2.54
CA ASP A 33 14.43 -31.47 3.00
C ASP A 33 13.55 -31.64 4.24
N GLY A 34 12.32 -32.10 4.03
CA GLY A 34 11.27 -32.04 5.04
C GLY A 34 10.88 -30.59 5.38
N GLU A 35 11.18 -30.15 6.60
CA GLU A 35 10.91 -28.79 7.10
C GLU A 35 12.13 -27.86 7.00
N ASP A 36 13.32 -28.42 6.76
CA ASP A 36 14.58 -27.69 6.76
C ASP A 36 14.86 -27.10 5.37
N VAL A 37 15.25 -25.83 5.34
CA VAL A 37 15.56 -25.14 4.10
C VAL A 37 17.02 -25.38 3.72
N ILE A 38 17.23 -25.97 2.53
CA ILE A 38 18.58 -26.20 1.99
C ILE A 38 19.03 -25.00 1.17
N ASP A 39 18.13 -24.45 0.35
CA ASP A 39 18.44 -23.34 -0.54
C ASP A 39 17.22 -22.47 -0.81
N CYS A 40 17.45 -21.19 -1.10
CA CYS A 40 16.40 -20.23 -1.38
C CYS A 40 16.87 -19.27 -2.48
N GLU A 41 16.11 -19.24 -3.58
CA GLU A 41 16.35 -18.34 -4.71
C GLU A 41 15.26 -17.26 -4.76
N PRO A 42 15.58 -16.00 -4.41
CA PRO A 42 14.65 -14.88 -4.54
C PRO A 42 14.57 -14.40 -6.00
N ILE A 43 13.41 -14.55 -6.62
CA ILE A 43 13.10 -14.00 -7.94
C ILE A 43 12.49 -12.62 -7.78
N LEU A 44 13.23 -11.63 -8.27
CA LEU A 44 12.90 -10.20 -8.23
C LEU A 44 12.47 -9.69 -9.61
N GLY A 45 12.02 -8.44 -9.67
CA GLY A 45 11.76 -7.73 -10.92
C GLY A 45 10.32 -7.76 -11.42
N TYR A 46 9.39 -8.42 -10.72
CA TYR A 46 7.95 -8.31 -10.99
C TYR A 46 7.41 -6.89 -10.93
N LEU A 47 8.14 -6.04 -10.20
CA LEU A 47 7.83 -4.65 -9.93
C LEU A 47 9.02 -3.81 -10.43
N HIS A 48 9.42 -3.95 -11.69
CA HIS A 48 10.43 -3.10 -12.32
C HIS A 48 9.77 -2.24 -13.40
N ARG A 49 9.85 -0.91 -13.28
CA ARG A 49 9.22 0.12 -14.12
C ARG A 49 10.23 1.01 -14.82
N GLY A 50 11.52 0.76 -14.65
CA GLY A 50 12.57 1.58 -15.25
C GLY A 50 12.62 3.01 -14.70
N MET A 51 12.44 3.20 -13.38
CA MET A 51 12.47 4.54 -12.75
C MET A 51 13.73 5.34 -13.06
N GLU A 52 14.89 4.67 -13.08
CA GLU A 52 16.17 5.27 -13.49
C GLU A 52 16.10 5.83 -14.92
N LYS A 53 15.43 5.12 -15.84
CA LYS A 53 15.28 5.56 -17.23
C LYS A 53 14.26 6.69 -17.39
N ILE A 54 13.24 6.72 -16.54
CA ILE A 54 12.28 7.82 -16.49
C ILE A 54 12.97 9.10 -16.00
N ALA A 55 13.86 9.00 -15.01
CA ALA A 55 14.64 10.12 -14.50
C ALA A 55 15.47 10.80 -15.59
N GLU A 56 16.13 10.00 -16.45
CA GLU A 56 16.95 10.50 -17.57
C GLU A 56 16.14 11.31 -18.61
N ASN A 57 14.82 11.14 -18.67
CA ASN A 57 13.93 11.78 -19.66
C ASN A 57 13.02 12.88 -19.07
N ARG A 58 13.23 13.26 -17.80
CA ARG A 58 12.38 14.20 -17.07
C ARG A 58 13.22 15.18 -16.27
N THR A 59 12.73 16.42 -16.14
CA THR A 59 13.35 17.36 -15.22
C THR A 59 13.14 16.87 -13.79
N ILE A 60 14.03 17.24 -12.87
CA ILE A 60 13.97 16.78 -11.47
C ILE A 60 12.60 17.06 -10.84
N ILE A 61 12.00 18.21 -11.14
CA ILE A 61 10.71 18.61 -10.58
C ILE A 61 9.57 17.78 -11.16
N GLN A 62 9.61 17.46 -12.46
CA GLN A 62 8.67 16.52 -13.07
C GLN A 62 8.85 15.09 -12.56
N TYR A 63 10.07 14.74 -12.15
CA TYR A 63 10.41 13.44 -11.64
C TYR A 63 10.00 13.24 -10.18
N LEU A 64 9.96 14.31 -9.37
CA LEU A 64 9.65 14.23 -7.94
C LEU A 64 8.34 13.46 -7.59
N PRO A 65 7.22 13.63 -8.31
CA PRO A 65 6.00 12.83 -8.09
C PRO A 65 6.14 11.33 -8.40
N TYR A 66 7.18 10.92 -9.15
CA TYR A 66 7.51 9.51 -9.34
C TYR A 66 8.32 8.98 -8.16
N VAL A 67 9.18 9.81 -7.58
CA VAL A 67 10.06 9.40 -6.49
C VAL A 67 9.32 9.09 -5.20
N THR A 68 8.22 9.79 -4.94
CA THR A 68 7.32 9.46 -3.83
C THR A 68 6.82 8.01 -3.88
N ARG A 69 6.87 7.37 -5.06
CA ARG A 69 6.39 6.01 -5.30
C ARG A 69 7.47 4.94 -5.20
N TRP A 70 8.74 5.30 -5.01
CA TRP A 70 9.82 4.32 -4.81
C TRP A 70 9.63 3.55 -3.51
N ASP A 71 9.47 4.30 -2.41
CA ASP A 71 9.12 3.79 -1.10
C ASP A 71 7.88 4.52 -0.62
N TYR A 72 6.72 3.87 -0.75
CA TYR A 72 5.43 4.45 -0.39
C TYR A 72 5.23 4.60 1.13
N LEU A 73 6.16 4.12 1.95
CA LEU A 73 6.14 4.34 3.40
C LEU A 73 6.94 5.56 3.81
N ALA A 74 8.16 5.63 3.27
CA ALA A 74 9.15 6.65 3.58
C ALA A 74 9.24 7.69 2.46
N THR A 75 8.08 8.15 1.97
CA THR A 75 7.99 9.04 0.79
C THR A 75 8.81 10.34 0.95
N MET A 76 8.88 10.88 2.18
CA MET A 76 9.66 12.09 2.46
C MET A 76 11.17 11.85 2.33
N PHE A 77 11.66 10.63 2.62
CA PHE A 77 13.07 10.30 2.46
C PHE A 77 13.47 10.21 0.99
N THR A 78 12.59 9.64 0.16
CA THR A 78 12.84 9.55 -1.28
C THR A 78 12.76 10.92 -1.95
N GLU A 79 11.86 11.79 -1.49
CA GLU A 79 11.83 13.20 -1.89
C GLU A 79 13.12 13.93 -1.46
N ALA A 80 13.55 13.77 -0.21
CA ALA A 80 14.73 14.44 0.33
C ALA A 80 15.99 14.09 -0.45
N ILE A 81 16.26 12.82 -0.71
CA ILE A 81 17.46 12.42 -1.47
C ILE A 81 17.45 12.99 -2.91
N THR A 82 16.27 13.13 -3.51
CA THR A 82 16.10 13.65 -4.88
C THR A 82 16.31 15.15 -4.96
N VAL A 83 16.07 15.85 -3.86
CA VAL A 83 16.24 17.30 -3.74
C VAL A 83 17.65 17.64 -3.26
N ASN A 84 18.20 16.89 -2.30
CA ASN A 84 19.54 17.10 -1.74
C ASN A 84 20.64 16.89 -2.78
N GLY A 85 20.45 15.95 -3.73
CA GLY A 85 21.40 15.71 -4.82
C GLY A 85 21.68 16.97 -5.67
N PRO A 86 20.65 17.54 -6.33
CA PRO A 86 20.76 18.79 -7.07
C PRO A 86 21.15 19.99 -6.21
N GLU A 87 20.72 20.07 -4.95
CA GLU A 87 21.11 21.16 -4.04
C GLU A 87 22.62 21.17 -3.77
N GLN A 88 23.22 20.00 -3.51
CA GLN A 88 24.67 19.86 -3.31
C GLN A 88 25.44 20.10 -4.61
N LEU A 89 24.97 19.56 -5.73
CA LEU A 89 25.61 19.74 -7.03
C LEU A 89 25.52 21.21 -7.52
N GLY A 90 24.44 21.91 -7.17
CA GLY A 90 24.23 23.34 -7.46
C GLY A 90 24.78 24.30 -6.41
N ASN A 91 25.34 23.80 -5.31
CA ASN A 91 25.74 24.58 -4.14
C ASN A 91 24.64 25.56 -3.65
N ILE A 92 23.39 25.10 -3.64
CA ILE A 92 22.22 25.88 -3.22
C ILE A 92 22.09 25.79 -1.71
N GLN A 93 22.13 26.93 -1.03
CA GLN A 93 21.90 26.97 0.41
C GLN A 93 20.42 26.81 0.74
N VAL A 94 20.10 25.92 1.68
CA VAL A 94 18.74 25.71 2.19
C VAL A 94 18.54 26.61 3.42
N PRO A 95 17.43 27.38 3.52
CA PRO A 95 17.15 28.18 4.71
C PRO A 95 17.04 27.32 5.96
N LYS A 96 17.53 27.82 7.11
CA LYS A 96 17.50 27.08 8.39
C LYS A 96 16.11 26.60 8.78
N ARG A 97 15.08 27.44 8.61
CA ARG A 97 13.68 27.06 8.88
C ARG A 97 13.23 25.89 8.02
N ALA A 98 13.57 25.88 6.73
CA ALA A 98 13.23 24.80 5.82
C ALA A 98 13.91 23.49 6.22
N SER A 99 15.19 23.55 6.65
CA SER A 99 15.92 22.38 7.12
C SER A 99 15.31 21.77 8.38
N TYR A 100 14.87 22.59 9.35
CA TYR A 100 14.13 22.12 10.53
C TYR A 100 12.80 21.43 10.15
N ILE A 101 12.02 22.04 9.25
CA ILE A 101 10.76 21.45 8.76
C ILE A 101 11.04 20.10 8.09
N ARG A 102 12.09 19.99 7.26
CA ARG A 102 12.51 18.73 6.64
C ARG A 102 12.83 17.67 7.68
N VAL A 103 13.65 17.99 8.70
CA VAL A 103 13.99 17.05 9.77
C VAL A 103 12.75 16.55 10.50
N ILE A 104 11.83 17.44 10.89
CA ILE A 104 10.59 17.06 11.57
C ILE A 104 9.77 16.09 10.70
N LEU A 105 9.57 16.40 9.42
CA LEU A 105 8.79 15.55 8.51
C LEU A 105 9.50 14.22 8.19
N LEU A 106 10.83 14.21 8.10
CA LEU A 106 11.62 13.01 7.92
C LEU A 106 11.51 12.08 9.13
N GLU A 107 11.63 12.60 10.35
CA GLU A 107 11.52 11.78 11.55
C GLU A 107 10.08 11.30 11.82
N LEU A 108 9.05 12.10 11.50
CA LEU A 108 7.66 11.63 11.46
C LEU A 108 7.48 10.50 10.44
N SER A 109 8.08 10.63 9.25
CA SER A 109 8.05 9.59 8.22
C SER A 109 8.82 8.34 8.65
N ARG A 110 9.85 8.46 9.50
CA ARG A 110 10.59 7.35 10.08
C ARG A 110 9.71 6.55 11.03
N ILE A 111 9.04 7.24 11.95
CA ILE A 111 8.07 6.62 12.86
C ILE A 111 6.96 5.91 12.07
N ALA A 112 6.37 6.58 11.08
CA ALA A 112 5.32 6.00 10.24
C ALA A 112 5.77 4.75 9.46
N SER A 113 7.05 4.69 9.06
CA SER A 113 7.65 3.53 8.41
C SER A 113 7.88 2.39 9.39
N HIS A 114 8.47 2.65 10.56
CA HIS A 114 8.69 1.62 11.59
C HIS A 114 7.38 1.04 12.13
N LEU A 115 6.33 1.86 12.27
CA LEU A 115 5.00 1.41 12.62
C LEU A 115 4.46 0.42 11.57
N LEU A 116 4.44 0.80 10.29
CA LEU A 116 3.95 -0.12 9.25
C LEU A 116 4.89 -1.31 9.01
N TRP A 117 6.15 -1.25 9.41
CA TRP A 117 6.98 -2.46 9.46
C TRP A 117 6.53 -3.39 10.59
N LEU A 118 6.34 -2.85 11.79
CA LEU A 118 6.01 -3.61 12.99
C LEU A 118 4.67 -4.35 12.88
N GLY A 119 3.63 -3.71 12.34
CA GLY A 119 2.30 -4.31 12.26
C GLY A 119 2.26 -5.62 11.47
N PRO A 120 2.60 -5.60 10.16
CA PRO A 120 2.70 -6.77 9.31
C PRO A 120 3.73 -7.80 9.82
N PHE A 121 4.89 -7.36 10.35
CA PHE A 121 5.86 -8.27 10.96
C PHE A 121 5.22 -9.10 12.10
N MET A 122 4.46 -8.45 12.97
CA MET A 122 3.72 -9.14 14.03
C MET A 122 2.61 -10.05 13.46
N ALA A 123 1.90 -9.59 12.43
CA ALA A 123 0.85 -10.35 11.77
C ALA A 123 1.37 -11.65 11.14
N ASP A 124 2.55 -11.60 10.52
CA ASP A 124 3.23 -12.75 9.91
C ASP A 124 3.74 -13.77 10.93
N ILE A 125 4.12 -13.31 12.14
CA ILE A 125 4.43 -14.20 13.27
C ILE A 125 3.16 -14.77 13.93
N GLY A 126 1.98 -14.20 13.61
CA GLY A 126 0.67 -14.68 14.05
C GLY A 126 -0.08 -13.76 15.01
N ALA A 127 0.49 -12.61 15.38
CA ALA A 127 -0.13 -11.62 16.26
C ALA A 127 -0.86 -10.53 15.46
N GLN A 128 -2.18 -10.69 15.30
CA GLN A 128 -3.00 -9.78 14.49
C GLN A 128 -3.45 -8.52 15.24
N THR A 129 -3.54 -8.53 16.57
CA THR A 129 -4.05 -7.38 17.34
C THR A 129 -3.15 -6.15 17.26
N PRO A 130 -1.81 -6.25 17.42
CA PRO A 130 -0.92 -5.09 17.29
C PRO A 130 -1.02 -4.38 15.94
N PHE A 131 -1.32 -5.12 14.87
CA PHE A 131 -1.54 -4.56 13.54
C PHE A 131 -2.57 -3.42 13.58
N PHE A 132 -3.74 -3.64 14.18
CA PHE A 132 -4.79 -2.62 14.25
C PHE A 132 -4.42 -1.41 15.11
N TYR A 133 -3.70 -1.62 16.20
CA TYR A 133 -3.28 -0.51 17.06
C TYR A 133 -2.34 0.40 16.29
N ILE A 134 -1.30 -0.15 15.67
CA ILE A 134 -0.30 0.58 14.90
C ILE A 134 -0.92 1.45 13.79
N PHE A 135 -1.97 0.99 13.10
CA PHE A 135 -2.67 1.81 12.11
C PHE A 135 -3.35 3.04 12.72
N ARG A 136 -3.82 2.97 13.97
CA ARG A 136 -4.39 4.12 14.69
C ARG A 136 -3.34 5.21 14.92
N GLU A 137 -2.15 4.88 15.43
CA GLU A 137 -1.11 5.92 15.62
C GLU A 137 -0.59 6.44 14.28
N ARG A 138 -0.50 5.57 13.28
CA ARG A 138 -0.09 5.97 11.93
C ARG A 138 -1.07 6.94 11.29
N GLU A 139 -2.36 6.79 11.56
CA GLU A 139 -3.40 7.71 11.08
C GLU A 139 -3.23 9.12 11.64
N LEU A 140 -2.79 9.26 12.91
CA LEU A 140 -2.50 10.56 13.51
C LEU A 140 -1.33 11.27 12.82
N ILE A 141 -0.30 10.53 12.40
CA ILE A 141 0.81 11.07 11.61
C ILE A 141 0.31 11.51 10.23
N TYR A 142 -0.60 10.75 9.62
CA TYR A 142 -1.18 11.10 8.33
C TYR A 142 -2.04 12.37 8.38
N ASP A 143 -2.75 12.60 9.48
CA ASP A 143 -3.47 13.86 9.68
C ASP A 143 -2.50 15.06 9.79
N LEU A 144 -1.32 14.87 10.39
CA LEU A 144 -0.25 15.89 10.42
C LEU A 144 0.32 16.13 9.01
N PHE A 145 0.53 15.09 8.21
CA PHE A 145 0.98 15.21 6.82
C PHE A 145 -0.05 15.87 5.92
N GLU A 146 -1.33 15.51 6.06
CA GLU A 146 -2.42 16.12 5.31
C GLU A 146 -2.55 17.61 5.66
N ALA A 147 -2.44 17.96 6.95
CA ALA A 147 -2.44 19.37 7.37
C ALA A 147 -1.27 20.16 6.76
N ALA A 148 -0.06 19.60 6.70
CA ALA A 148 1.12 20.29 6.18
C ALA A 148 1.15 20.36 4.65
N THR A 149 0.73 19.30 3.96
CA THR A 149 0.99 19.11 2.52
C THR A 149 -0.29 19.09 1.67
N GLY A 150 -1.45 18.89 2.29
CA GLY A 150 -2.73 18.66 1.62
C GLY A 150 -2.91 17.23 1.09
N MET A 151 -1.96 16.33 1.30
CA MET A 151 -2.03 14.93 0.87
C MET A 151 -1.72 13.99 2.04
N ARG A 152 -2.43 12.86 2.13
CA ARG A 152 -2.19 11.82 3.16
C ARG A 152 -0.98 10.92 2.83
N MET A 153 -0.70 10.76 1.54
CA MET A 153 0.42 10.00 1.00
C MET A 153 0.91 10.70 -0.27
N MET A 154 2.15 10.44 -0.69
CA MET A 154 2.73 11.00 -1.92
C MET A 154 2.79 12.54 -1.91
N HIS A 155 3.45 13.09 -0.90
CA HIS A 155 3.31 14.49 -0.48
C HIS A 155 3.85 15.52 -1.48
N ASN A 156 4.91 15.22 -2.23
CA ASN A 156 5.55 16.12 -3.19
C ASN A 156 5.81 17.51 -2.57
N PHE A 157 6.32 17.50 -1.34
CA PHE A 157 6.40 18.68 -0.47
C PHE A 157 7.80 19.30 -0.47
N PHE A 158 8.85 18.49 -0.55
CA PHE A 158 10.22 19.02 -0.64
C PHE A 158 10.49 19.60 -2.03
N ARG A 159 11.23 20.71 -2.08
CA ARG A 159 11.59 21.40 -3.33
C ARG A 159 13.05 21.79 -3.28
N ILE A 160 13.68 21.89 -4.45
CA ILE A 160 15.04 22.41 -4.56
C ILE A 160 15.09 23.81 -3.93
N GLY A 161 15.91 23.98 -2.92
CA GLY A 161 16.04 25.21 -2.14
C GLY A 161 15.13 25.33 -0.91
N GLY A 162 14.35 24.30 -0.55
CA GLY A 162 13.54 24.33 0.69
C GLY A 162 12.29 23.44 0.66
N VAL A 163 11.15 24.01 1.07
CA VAL A 163 9.85 23.32 1.09
C VAL A 163 8.80 24.06 0.26
N ALA A 164 7.76 23.36 -0.19
CA ALA A 164 6.75 23.93 -1.08
C ALA A 164 5.86 24.99 -0.40
N ALA A 165 5.58 24.80 0.88
CA ALA A 165 4.76 25.70 1.72
C ALA A 165 5.24 25.64 3.17
N ASP A 166 4.95 26.67 3.95
CA ASP A 166 5.22 26.66 5.40
C ASP A 166 4.13 25.89 6.17
N LEU A 167 4.43 25.51 7.41
CA LEU A 167 3.51 24.81 8.30
C LEU A 167 2.30 25.69 8.66
N PRO A 168 1.07 25.13 8.70
CA PRO A 168 -0.11 25.91 9.04
C PRO A 168 -0.15 26.30 10.52
N HIS A 169 -0.95 27.31 10.83
CA HIS A 169 -1.13 27.79 12.20
C HIS A 169 -1.67 26.68 13.12
N GLY A 170 -1.07 26.50 14.30
CA GLY A 170 -1.45 25.47 15.28
C GLY A 170 -0.98 24.05 14.93
N TRP A 171 -0.15 23.89 13.89
CA TRP A 171 0.42 22.57 13.54
C TRP A 171 1.46 22.11 14.57
N ILE A 172 2.28 23.03 15.09
CA ILE A 172 3.33 22.75 16.06
C ILE A 172 2.74 22.14 17.33
N ASP A 173 1.69 22.76 17.89
CA ASP A 173 1.02 22.29 19.10
C ASP A 173 0.46 20.86 18.91
N LYS A 174 -0.19 20.59 17.77
CA LYS A 174 -0.70 19.26 17.44
C LYS A 174 0.41 18.21 17.32
N CYS A 175 1.57 18.61 16.80
CA CYS A 175 2.71 17.71 16.68
C CYS A 175 3.31 17.38 18.06
N LEU A 176 3.36 18.35 18.98
CA LEU A 176 3.75 18.13 20.37
C LEU A 176 2.76 17.19 21.08
N ASP A 177 1.45 17.41 20.95
CA ASP A 177 0.43 16.52 21.51
C ASP A 177 0.59 15.07 21.02
N PHE A 178 0.92 14.90 19.73
CA PHE A 178 1.21 13.58 19.17
C PHE A 178 2.46 12.94 19.79
N CYS A 179 3.53 13.70 20.00
CA CYS A 179 4.78 13.20 20.59
C CYS A 179 4.53 12.62 21.99
N ASP A 180 3.80 13.35 22.84
CA ASP A 180 3.48 12.93 24.22
C ASP A 180 2.56 11.70 24.23
N TYR A 181 1.56 11.68 23.34
CA TYR A 181 0.67 10.54 23.16
C TYR A 181 1.44 9.29 22.71
N PHE A 182 2.31 9.44 21.71
CA PHE A 182 3.00 8.32 21.09
C PHE A 182 4.02 7.66 22.04
N LEU A 183 4.74 8.44 22.86
CA LEU A 183 5.63 7.91 23.90
C LEU A 183 4.91 6.94 24.84
N THR A 184 3.69 7.30 25.28
CA THR A 184 2.87 6.44 26.13
C THR A 184 2.50 5.12 25.42
N ARG A 185 2.24 5.17 24.11
CA ARG A 185 1.90 3.98 23.31
C ARG A 185 3.10 3.09 23.03
N VAL A 186 4.29 3.64 22.85
CA VAL A 186 5.51 2.83 22.68
C VAL A 186 5.77 1.96 23.92
N VAL A 187 5.55 2.50 25.13
CA VAL A 187 5.64 1.73 26.38
C VAL A 187 4.60 0.60 26.42
N GLU A 188 3.38 0.86 25.99
CA GLU A 188 2.33 -0.17 25.87
C GLU A 188 2.74 -1.28 24.88
N TYR A 189 3.33 -0.92 23.73
CA TYR A 189 3.84 -1.90 22.76
C TYR A 189 4.98 -2.74 23.29
N GLN A 190 5.91 -2.14 24.06
CA GLN A 190 6.97 -2.91 24.71
C GLN A 190 6.42 -3.91 25.74
N GLN A 191 5.38 -3.53 26.48
CA GLN A 191 4.73 -4.41 27.44
C GLN A 191 4.00 -5.58 26.76
N LEU A 192 3.30 -5.31 25.65
CA LEU A 192 2.52 -6.31 24.92
C LEU A 192 3.37 -7.25 24.05
N ILE A 193 4.42 -6.72 23.41
CA ILE A 193 5.21 -7.44 22.41
C ILE A 193 6.53 -7.92 22.99
N THR A 194 7.36 -7.00 23.50
CA THR A 194 8.74 -7.33 23.91
C THR A 194 8.80 -8.32 25.06
N ARG A 195 7.83 -8.28 25.98
CA ARG A 195 7.78 -9.20 27.13
C ARG A 195 7.04 -10.52 26.84
N ASN A 196 6.51 -10.70 25.63
CA ASN A 196 5.75 -11.90 25.29
C ASN A 196 6.68 -13.10 25.04
N PRO A 197 6.59 -14.19 25.81
CA PRO A 197 7.45 -15.37 25.64
C PRO A 197 7.35 -15.99 24.25
N ILE A 198 6.16 -16.00 23.65
CA ILE A 198 5.92 -16.59 22.31
C ILE A 198 6.66 -15.79 21.25
N PHE A 199 6.69 -14.46 21.40
CA PHE A 199 7.40 -13.59 20.46
C PHE A 199 8.92 -13.78 20.58
N LEU A 200 9.44 -13.85 21.81
CA LEU A 200 10.87 -14.08 22.05
C LEU A 200 11.32 -15.43 21.46
N GLU A 201 10.60 -16.51 21.72
CA GLU A 201 10.93 -17.86 21.20
C GLU A 201 10.95 -17.91 19.66
N ARG A 202 10.19 -17.05 18.98
CA ARG A 202 10.10 -17.01 17.51
C ARG A 202 11.16 -16.15 16.84
N VAL A 203 11.80 -15.25 17.57
CA VAL A 203 12.61 -14.15 17.00
C VAL A 203 14.04 -14.18 17.53
N GLU A 204 14.23 -14.62 18.78
CA GLU A 204 15.53 -14.76 19.42
C GLU A 204 16.36 -15.85 18.73
N GLY A 205 17.60 -15.53 18.35
CA GLY A 205 18.50 -16.45 17.67
C GLY A 205 18.14 -16.79 16.21
N VAL A 206 17.12 -16.15 15.64
CA VAL A 206 16.69 -16.37 14.24
C VAL A 206 17.31 -15.33 13.32
N GLY A 207 17.97 -15.78 12.25
CA GLY A 207 18.55 -14.92 11.22
C GLY A 207 19.76 -14.10 11.68
N ILE A 208 20.66 -14.72 12.44
CA ILE A 208 21.87 -14.08 12.98
C ILE A 208 22.79 -13.62 11.84
N VAL A 209 23.25 -12.36 11.89
CA VAL A 209 24.25 -11.82 10.97
C VAL A 209 25.45 -11.28 11.75
N CYS A 210 26.66 -11.72 11.40
CA CYS A 210 27.89 -11.22 12.03
C CYS A 210 28.30 -9.85 11.48
N GLY A 211 28.96 -9.03 12.29
CA GLY A 211 29.41 -7.69 11.87
C GLY A 211 30.31 -7.68 10.62
N GLU A 212 31.21 -8.66 10.47
CA GLU A 212 32.05 -8.80 9.27
C GLU A 212 31.23 -9.12 8.02
N GLU A 213 30.19 -9.96 8.16
CA GLU A 213 29.29 -10.31 7.06
C GLU A 213 28.46 -9.10 6.64
N VAL A 214 27.97 -8.31 7.60
CA VAL A 214 27.25 -7.06 7.34
C VAL A 214 28.07 -6.12 6.45
N ILE A 215 29.35 -5.95 6.76
CA ILE A 215 30.26 -5.08 5.99
C ILE A 215 30.51 -5.66 4.60
N ASN A 216 30.81 -6.95 4.51
CA ASN A 216 31.11 -7.61 3.23
C ASN A 216 29.92 -7.61 2.26
N TRP A 217 28.69 -7.78 2.77
CA TRP A 217 27.46 -7.71 1.98
C TRP A 217 26.95 -6.28 1.75
N GLY A 218 27.57 -5.27 2.37
CA GLY A 218 27.16 -3.86 2.25
C GLY A 218 25.78 -3.55 2.85
N LEU A 219 25.36 -4.33 3.84
CA LEU A 219 24.11 -4.14 4.56
C LEU A 219 24.10 -2.78 5.28
N SER A 220 22.91 -2.18 5.42
CA SER A 220 22.79 -0.83 5.98
C SER A 220 21.56 -0.65 6.87
N GLY A 221 21.56 0.40 7.70
CA GLY A 221 20.45 0.76 8.58
C GLY A 221 20.31 -0.17 9.80
N PRO A 222 19.08 -0.55 10.18
CA PRO A 222 18.84 -1.43 11.31
C PRO A 222 19.54 -2.79 11.21
N MET A 223 19.75 -3.31 10.00
CA MET A 223 20.50 -4.56 9.77
C MET A 223 21.95 -4.45 10.25
N LEU A 224 22.57 -3.29 10.05
CA LEU A 224 23.96 -3.04 10.42
C LEU A 224 24.08 -2.71 11.91
N ARG A 225 23.18 -1.87 12.42
CA ARG A 225 23.16 -1.46 13.83
C ARG A 225 22.82 -2.61 14.78
N ALA A 226 22.04 -3.59 14.33
CA ALA A 226 21.72 -4.78 15.12
C ALA A 226 22.91 -5.75 15.28
N SER A 227 23.92 -5.67 14.42
CA SER A 227 25.10 -6.55 14.41
C SER A 227 26.33 -5.93 15.09
N GLY A 228 26.14 -4.94 15.97
CA GLY A 228 27.19 -4.35 16.80
C GLY A 228 27.95 -3.19 16.19
N ILE A 229 27.57 -2.70 15.00
CA ILE A 229 28.26 -1.59 14.33
C ILE A 229 27.49 -0.28 14.56
N GLN A 230 28.10 0.65 15.28
CA GLN A 230 27.54 1.99 15.56
C GLN A 230 27.73 2.92 14.36
N TRP A 231 26.94 2.73 13.31
CA TRP A 231 26.98 3.57 12.10
C TRP A 231 25.60 4.11 11.76
N ASP A 232 25.52 5.43 11.58
CA ASP A 232 24.31 6.14 11.17
C ASP A 232 24.69 7.38 10.36
N LEU A 233 24.17 7.50 9.14
CA LEU A 233 24.55 8.60 8.24
C LEU A 233 24.12 9.97 8.77
N ARG A 234 23.14 10.04 9.69
CA ARG A 234 22.73 11.31 10.31
C ARG A 234 23.83 11.94 11.16
N LYS A 235 24.67 11.12 11.82
CA LYS A 235 25.83 11.61 12.59
C LYS A 235 27.11 11.72 11.77
N VAL A 236 27.26 10.86 10.76
CA VAL A 236 28.48 10.82 9.94
C VAL A 236 28.48 11.98 8.93
N ASP A 237 27.42 12.08 8.13
CA ASP A 237 27.34 13.07 7.05
C ASP A 237 26.73 14.40 7.53
N ASN A 238 26.05 14.42 8.68
CA ASN A 238 25.40 15.60 9.28
C ASN A 238 24.60 16.44 8.26
N TYR A 239 23.83 15.77 7.40
CA TYR A 239 22.99 16.45 6.41
C TYR A 239 21.84 17.20 7.07
N GLU A 240 21.29 18.22 6.39
CA GLU A 240 20.26 19.12 6.93
C GLU A 240 20.74 19.82 8.23
N CYS A 241 20.10 19.54 9.37
CA CYS A 241 20.48 20.08 10.67
C CYS A 241 20.55 19.01 11.79
N TYR A 242 20.77 17.73 11.45
CA TYR A 242 20.85 16.65 12.47
C TYR A 242 21.96 16.85 13.52
N GLY A 243 23.00 17.64 13.20
CA GLY A 243 24.09 17.94 14.12
C GLY A 243 23.76 18.96 15.23
N GLU A 244 22.62 19.64 15.16
CA GLU A 244 22.19 20.59 16.20
C GLU A 244 21.39 19.91 17.34
N PHE A 245 20.95 18.66 17.14
CA PHE A 245 20.11 17.93 18.09
C PHE A 245 20.89 16.89 18.89
N ASP A 246 20.50 16.69 20.15
CA ASP A 246 21.08 15.68 21.03
C ASP A 246 20.27 14.38 20.99
N TRP A 247 20.86 13.32 20.42
CA TRP A 247 20.26 12.00 20.28
C TRP A 247 21.33 10.91 20.20
N GLU A 248 20.94 9.66 20.50
CA GLU A 248 21.85 8.51 20.52
C GLU A 248 21.55 7.50 19.41
N VAL A 249 22.59 6.92 18.84
CA VAL A 249 22.44 5.87 17.82
C VAL A 249 22.10 4.57 18.53
N GLN A 250 20.93 4.01 18.25
CA GLN A 250 20.48 2.75 18.84
C GLN A 250 21.15 1.56 18.15
N TRP A 251 21.80 0.69 18.91
CA TRP A 251 22.52 -0.48 18.40
C TRP A 251 22.33 -1.68 19.33
N GLN A 252 22.56 -2.87 18.79
CA GLN A 252 22.51 -4.13 19.53
C GLN A 252 23.68 -5.02 19.08
N LYS A 253 24.02 -6.06 19.85
CA LYS A 253 25.21 -6.89 19.61
C LYS A 253 24.88 -8.25 18.99
N GLU A 254 23.68 -8.76 19.25
CA GLU A 254 23.31 -10.16 18.95
C GLU A 254 23.14 -10.43 17.45
N GLY A 255 22.82 -9.43 16.64
CA GLY A 255 22.67 -9.58 15.18
C GLY A 255 21.46 -10.41 14.74
N ASP A 256 20.59 -10.80 15.66
CA ASP A 256 19.39 -11.59 15.41
C ASP A 256 18.18 -10.71 15.06
N SER A 257 17.06 -11.36 14.78
CA SER A 257 15.82 -10.65 14.44
C SER A 257 15.27 -9.84 15.62
N LEU A 258 15.61 -10.21 16.86
CA LEU A 258 15.18 -9.51 18.08
C LEU A 258 15.98 -8.21 18.25
N ALA A 259 17.29 -8.25 18.06
CA ALA A 259 18.17 -7.10 18.01
C ALA A 259 17.67 -6.08 16.97
N ARG A 260 17.29 -6.54 15.77
CA ARG A 260 16.69 -5.68 14.73
C ARG A 260 15.36 -5.05 15.15
N TYR A 261 14.55 -5.77 15.91
CA TYR A 261 13.32 -5.23 16.48
C TYR A 261 13.62 -4.16 17.54
N LEU A 262 14.54 -4.43 18.47
CA LEU A 262 14.91 -3.50 19.54
C LEU A 262 15.50 -2.20 18.99
N VAL A 263 16.35 -2.27 17.96
CA VAL A 263 16.90 -1.09 17.28
C VAL A 263 15.76 -0.21 16.73
N ARG A 264 14.77 -0.78 16.02
CA ARG A 264 13.67 -0.01 15.44
C ARG A 264 12.74 0.59 16.50
N ILE A 265 12.49 -0.12 17.60
CA ILE A 265 11.73 0.45 18.74
C ILE A 265 12.50 1.61 19.37
N GLY A 266 13.81 1.46 19.59
CA GLY A 266 14.66 2.54 20.09
C GLY A 266 14.70 3.74 19.15
N GLU A 267 14.81 3.50 17.84
CA GLU A 267 14.79 4.54 16.82
C GLU A 267 13.51 5.36 16.86
N MET A 268 12.34 4.74 17.10
CA MET A 268 11.09 5.49 17.28
C MET A 268 11.14 6.44 18.48
N ILE A 269 11.77 6.05 19.58
CA ILE A 269 11.91 6.90 20.79
C ILE A 269 12.86 8.06 20.50
N GLU A 270 14.01 7.78 19.88
CA GLU A 270 14.98 8.82 19.52
C GLU A 270 14.42 9.79 18.46
N SER A 271 13.63 9.30 17.50
CA SER A 271 12.92 10.16 16.53
C SER A 271 12.00 11.16 17.23
N ILE A 272 11.26 10.75 18.26
CA ILE A 272 10.41 11.67 19.04
C ILE A 272 11.26 12.71 19.77
N LYS A 273 12.38 12.28 20.37
CA LYS A 273 13.32 13.19 21.06
C LYS A 273 13.85 14.26 20.11
N ILE A 274 14.21 13.88 18.87
CA ILE A 274 14.64 14.82 17.82
C ILE A 274 13.49 15.77 17.44
N ILE A 275 12.27 15.26 17.25
CA ILE A 275 11.11 16.07 16.88
C ILE A 275 10.80 17.10 17.96
N GLN A 276 10.80 16.72 19.24
CA GLN A 276 10.55 17.65 20.35
C GLN A 276 11.58 18.79 20.39
N GLN A 277 12.87 18.47 20.27
CA GLN A 277 13.93 19.48 20.21
C GLN A 277 13.80 20.39 18.98
N ALA A 278 13.45 19.82 17.82
CA ALA A 278 13.27 20.58 16.59
C ALA A 278 12.05 21.53 16.66
N LEU A 279 10.97 21.13 17.31
CA LEU A 279 9.77 21.96 17.50
C LEU A 279 10.02 23.12 18.47
N GLU A 280 10.78 22.89 19.54
CA GLU A 280 11.18 23.95 20.49
C GLU A 280 12.17 24.95 19.86
N GLY A 281 13.08 24.47 19.02
CA GLY A 281 14.14 25.26 18.40
C GLY A 281 13.80 25.90 17.05
N ILE A 282 12.58 25.74 16.52
CA ILE A 282 12.27 26.12 15.14
C ILE A 282 12.47 27.62 14.90
N PRO A 283 13.41 28.04 14.02
CA PRO A 283 13.65 29.45 13.78
C PRO A 283 12.53 30.07 12.92
N GLY A 284 12.25 31.35 13.16
CA GLY A 284 11.52 32.18 12.19
C GLY A 284 12.35 32.39 10.92
N GLY A 285 11.71 32.71 9.80
CA GLY A 285 12.41 33.03 8.55
C GLY A 285 11.73 32.48 7.29
N PRO A 286 12.37 32.61 6.12
CA PRO A 286 11.86 32.07 4.87
C PRO A 286 11.95 30.54 4.85
N TYR A 287 10.95 29.89 4.24
CA TYR A 287 10.86 28.43 4.08
C TYR A 287 11.39 27.91 2.73
N GLU A 288 11.75 28.82 1.82
CA GLU A 288 12.30 28.54 0.48
C GLU A 288 13.43 29.54 0.22
N ASN A 289 14.50 29.10 -0.44
CA ASN A 289 15.57 29.99 -0.87
C ASN A 289 15.05 30.93 -1.96
N LEU A 290 14.97 32.23 -1.64
CA LEU A 290 14.49 33.27 -2.54
C LEU A 290 15.48 33.57 -3.67
N GLU A 291 16.78 33.28 -3.50
CA GLU A 291 17.83 33.52 -4.51
C GLU A 291 17.76 32.52 -5.66
N THR A 292 17.32 31.28 -5.43
CA THR A 292 17.07 30.31 -6.51
C THR A 292 15.98 30.80 -7.48
N ARG A 293 15.09 31.71 -7.04
CA ARG A 293 14.11 32.38 -7.91
C ARG A 293 14.66 33.60 -8.65
N TYR A 294 15.80 34.14 -8.26
CA TYR A 294 16.39 35.30 -8.94
C TYR A 294 16.85 34.97 -10.36
N PHE A 295 17.13 33.69 -10.67
CA PHE A 295 17.38 33.26 -12.05
C PHE A 295 16.16 33.38 -12.98
N ASP A 296 14.93 33.45 -12.43
CA ASP A 296 13.67 33.61 -13.20
C ASP A 296 13.01 35.00 -13.00
N ARG A 297 13.43 35.79 -12.01
CA ARG A 297 12.87 37.12 -11.71
C ARG A 297 13.74 38.25 -12.27
N GLU A 298 13.77 38.43 -13.60
CA GLU A 298 14.30 39.68 -14.15
C GLU A 298 13.34 40.87 -13.97
N LYS A 299 12.06 40.65 -13.64
CA LYS A 299 11.09 41.74 -13.42
C LYS A 299 10.09 41.42 -12.32
N GLU A 300 9.95 42.30 -11.33
CA GLU A 300 8.73 42.39 -10.52
C GLU A 300 7.63 43.02 -11.39
N PRO A 301 6.59 42.29 -11.80
CA PRO A 301 5.54 42.85 -12.64
C PRO A 301 4.57 43.66 -11.78
N GLU A 302 4.08 44.77 -12.32
CA GLU A 302 3.03 45.55 -11.69
C GLU A 302 1.75 44.73 -11.53
N TRP A 303 1.03 44.97 -10.43
CA TRP A 303 -0.23 44.29 -10.13
C TRP A 303 -1.23 44.48 -11.28
N ASN A 304 -1.73 43.35 -11.82
CA ASN A 304 -2.73 43.27 -12.89
C ASN A 304 -2.22 43.40 -14.35
N ASP A 305 -0.90 43.38 -14.57
CA ASP A 305 -0.33 43.34 -15.92
C ASP A 305 -0.61 42.00 -16.64
N PHE A 306 -0.48 41.98 -17.97
CA PHE A 306 -0.68 40.78 -18.80
C PHE A 306 0.27 39.66 -18.36
N GLU A 307 1.53 39.97 -18.03
CA GLU A 307 2.51 39.00 -17.48
C GLU A 307 2.08 38.43 -16.11
N TYR A 308 1.45 39.24 -15.25
CA TYR A 308 0.94 38.81 -13.93
C TYR A 308 -0.12 37.70 -14.03
N ARG A 309 -0.94 37.70 -15.10
CA ARG A 309 -1.93 36.64 -15.37
C ARG A 309 -1.29 35.29 -15.71
N PHE A 310 -0.08 35.28 -16.26
CA PHE A 310 0.64 34.04 -16.59
C PHE A 310 1.51 33.54 -15.44
N ILE A 311 1.96 34.42 -14.54
CA ILE A 311 2.72 34.09 -13.33
C ILE A 311 1.88 33.29 -12.31
N SER A 312 0.55 33.32 -12.43
CA SER A 312 -0.38 32.58 -11.56
C SER A 312 -0.20 31.05 -11.62
N LYS A 313 0.44 30.51 -12.66
CA LYS A 313 0.95 29.14 -12.68
C LYS A 313 2.44 29.19 -12.39
N LYS A 314 2.83 29.16 -11.11
CA LYS A 314 4.24 29.05 -10.65
C LYS A 314 5.03 28.12 -11.59
N PRO A 315 5.80 28.65 -12.57
CA PRO A 315 6.65 27.80 -13.37
C PRO A 315 7.75 27.34 -12.43
N SER A 316 7.93 26.03 -12.32
CA SER A 316 8.97 25.47 -11.48
C SER A 316 10.32 25.73 -12.18
N PRO A 317 11.30 26.36 -11.52
CA PRO A 317 12.56 26.74 -12.15
C PRO A 317 13.22 25.50 -12.74
N THR A 318 13.55 25.55 -14.04
CA THR A 318 14.26 24.45 -14.69
C THR A 318 15.74 24.61 -14.36
N PHE A 319 16.22 23.82 -13.40
CA PHE A 319 17.60 23.85 -12.94
C PHE A 319 18.51 23.10 -13.93
N GLU A 320 19.45 23.80 -14.55
CA GLU A 320 20.51 23.17 -15.35
C GLU A 320 21.54 22.53 -14.42
N LEU A 321 21.75 21.22 -14.57
CA LEU A 321 22.70 20.48 -13.75
C LEU A 321 24.12 20.70 -14.27
N PRO A 322 25.06 21.28 -13.50
CA PRO A 322 26.46 21.34 -13.90
C PRO A 322 27.03 19.95 -14.20
N LYS A 323 28.03 19.92 -15.09
CA LYS A 323 28.68 18.69 -15.56
C LYS A 323 29.60 18.10 -14.48
N GLN A 324 29.00 17.43 -13.51
CA GLN A 324 29.68 16.79 -12.38
C GLN A 324 28.99 15.48 -12.03
N GLU A 325 29.76 14.57 -11.43
CA GLU A 325 29.27 13.33 -10.84
C GLU A 325 29.17 13.52 -9.32
N LEU A 326 28.04 13.12 -8.73
CA LEU A 326 27.82 13.22 -7.30
C LEU A 326 27.11 11.97 -6.79
N TYR A 327 27.55 11.46 -5.65
CA TYR A 327 26.83 10.44 -4.88
C TYR A 327 26.33 11.06 -3.59
N VAL A 328 25.01 11.11 -3.42
CA VAL A 328 24.36 11.59 -2.20
C VAL A 328 23.69 10.42 -1.53
N ARG A 329 23.68 10.42 -0.19
CA ARG A 329 23.06 9.40 0.63
C ARG A 329 22.33 10.01 1.82
N VAL A 330 21.28 9.34 2.25
CA VAL A 330 20.41 9.72 3.38
C VAL A 330 20.09 8.45 4.17
N GLU A 331 20.00 8.57 5.50
CA GLU A 331 19.61 7.46 6.37
C GLU A 331 18.07 7.28 6.33
N ALA A 332 17.58 6.50 5.38
CA ALA A 332 16.17 6.09 5.36
C ALA A 332 15.88 5.11 6.51
N PRO A 333 14.60 4.87 6.87
CA PRO A 333 14.24 3.96 7.98
C PRO A 333 14.71 2.52 7.77
N LYS A 334 14.97 2.13 6.52
CA LYS A 334 15.48 0.81 6.12
C LYS A 334 17.00 0.75 5.98
N GLY A 335 17.68 1.90 5.99
CA GLY A 335 19.12 2.03 5.81
C GLY A 335 19.53 3.07 4.79
N GLU A 336 20.72 2.90 4.22
CA GLU A 336 21.33 3.87 3.31
C GLU A 336 20.56 3.93 1.99
N LEU A 337 19.81 5.01 1.78
CA LEU A 337 19.22 5.36 0.51
C LEU A 337 20.17 6.32 -0.21
N GLY A 338 20.70 5.89 -1.35
CA GLY A 338 21.67 6.65 -2.12
C GLY A 338 21.22 6.91 -3.55
N ILE A 339 21.68 8.03 -4.11
CA ILE A 339 21.53 8.36 -5.53
C ILE A 339 22.89 8.77 -6.07
N PHE A 340 23.31 8.10 -7.14
CA PHE A 340 24.41 8.53 -7.99
C PHE A 340 23.83 9.28 -9.19
N LEU A 341 24.17 10.56 -9.28
CA LEU A 341 23.69 11.46 -10.32
C LEU A 341 24.87 12.02 -11.13
N MET A 342 24.68 12.12 -12.44
CA MET A 342 25.64 12.75 -13.35
C MET A 342 24.93 13.83 -14.16
N GLY A 343 25.39 15.07 -14.03
CA GLY A 343 24.92 16.21 -14.82
C GLY A 343 25.67 16.34 -16.14
N ASP A 344 25.02 16.93 -17.15
CA ASP A 344 25.62 17.22 -18.47
C ASP A 344 25.18 18.59 -19.01
N GLN A 345 25.14 19.62 -18.15
CA GLN A 345 24.74 21.00 -18.50
C GLN A 345 23.36 21.07 -19.20
N ASN A 346 22.46 20.17 -18.80
CA ASN A 346 21.11 20.09 -19.33
C ASN A 346 20.13 20.05 -18.16
N GLY A 347 18.85 20.35 -18.42
CA GLY A 347 17.77 20.23 -17.42
C GLY A 347 17.41 18.78 -17.05
N PHE A 348 18.00 17.81 -17.75
CA PHE A 348 17.84 16.38 -17.53
C PHE A 348 19.13 15.76 -16.99
N PRO A 349 19.06 14.89 -15.96
CA PRO A 349 20.23 14.15 -15.51
C PRO A 349 20.66 13.17 -16.61
N TRP A 350 21.96 13.12 -16.91
CA TRP A 350 22.48 12.17 -17.90
C TRP A 350 22.39 10.73 -17.40
N ARG A 351 22.72 10.52 -16.12
CA ARG A 351 22.57 9.22 -15.45
C ARG A 351 21.99 9.44 -14.06
N TRP A 352 21.05 8.58 -13.71
CA TRP A 352 20.42 8.53 -12.39
C TRP A 352 20.39 7.09 -11.91
N LYS A 353 21.29 6.74 -10.98
CA LYS A 353 21.40 5.40 -10.41
C LYS A 353 20.93 5.43 -8.97
N ILE A 354 19.95 4.59 -8.65
CA ILE A 354 19.38 4.52 -7.31
C ILE A 354 20.05 3.35 -6.58
N ARG A 355 20.45 3.59 -5.32
CA ARG A 355 20.90 2.57 -4.38
C ARG A 355 19.82 2.37 -3.31
N PRO A 356 18.85 1.46 -3.52
CA PRO A 356 17.79 1.21 -2.55
C PRO A 356 18.29 0.28 -1.42
N PRO A 357 18.04 0.64 -0.14
CA PRO A 357 18.52 -0.16 0.99
C PRO A 357 17.87 -1.56 1.04
N GLY A 358 16.57 -1.65 0.74
CA GLY A 358 15.84 -2.92 0.76
C GLY A 358 16.35 -3.96 -0.25
N PHE A 359 16.84 -3.52 -1.42
CA PHE A 359 17.42 -4.43 -2.42
C PHE A 359 18.72 -5.05 -1.93
N ILE A 360 19.59 -4.25 -1.30
CA ILE A 360 20.89 -4.70 -0.80
C ILE A 360 20.68 -5.57 0.43
N ASN A 361 19.79 -5.16 1.33
CA ASN A 361 19.46 -5.94 2.52
C ASN A 361 18.82 -7.31 2.19
N LEU A 362 18.18 -7.46 1.02
CA LEU A 362 17.61 -8.73 0.58
C LEU A 362 18.66 -9.72 0.03
N GLN A 363 19.84 -9.25 -0.38
CA GLN A 363 20.87 -10.12 -0.99
C GLN A 363 21.37 -11.20 -0.04
N ILE A 364 21.36 -10.95 1.26
CA ILE A 364 21.81 -11.91 2.28
C ILE A 364 20.75 -12.99 2.60
N LEU A 365 19.51 -12.84 2.12
CA LEU A 365 18.39 -13.75 2.44
C LEU A 365 18.73 -15.23 2.19
N PRO A 366 19.31 -15.64 1.04
CA PRO A 366 19.66 -17.04 0.79
C PRO A 366 20.64 -17.60 1.81
N GLN A 367 21.53 -16.78 2.37
CA GLN A 367 22.48 -17.19 3.41
C GLN A 367 21.78 -17.32 4.77
N LEU A 368 20.90 -16.37 5.11
CA LEU A 368 20.19 -16.37 6.39
C LEU A 368 19.19 -17.51 6.54
N VAL A 369 18.56 -17.90 5.44
CA VAL A 369 17.50 -18.92 5.45
C VAL A 369 18.07 -20.34 5.43
N LYS A 370 19.35 -20.52 5.07
CA LYS A 370 19.98 -21.85 5.02
C LYS A 370 19.97 -22.54 6.38
N ARG A 371 19.48 -23.78 6.41
CA ARG A 371 19.35 -24.64 7.59
C ARG A 371 18.36 -24.13 8.65
N MET A 372 17.53 -23.15 8.31
CA MET A 372 16.41 -22.71 9.13
C MET A 372 15.14 -23.50 8.76
N LYS A 373 14.10 -23.40 9.59
CA LYS A 373 12.80 -23.99 9.27
C LYS A 373 12.04 -23.12 8.28
N LEU A 374 11.11 -23.71 7.52
CA LEU A 374 10.23 -22.97 6.60
C LEU A 374 9.50 -21.80 7.29
N ALA A 375 9.08 -21.97 8.55
CA ALA A 375 8.39 -20.93 9.32
C ALA A 375 9.29 -19.73 9.67
N ASP A 376 10.60 -19.95 9.80
CA ASP A 376 11.57 -18.91 10.15
C ASP A 376 11.85 -17.98 8.98
N ILE A 377 11.56 -18.41 7.74
CA ILE A 377 11.65 -17.56 6.55
C ILE A 377 10.81 -16.30 6.73
N MET A 378 9.60 -16.41 7.27
CA MET A 378 8.71 -15.26 7.46
C MET A 378 9.26 -14.30 8.52
N THR A 379 9.82 -14.84 9.59
CA THR A 379 10.48 -14.04 10.62
C THR A 379 11.68 -13.28 10.05
N ILE A 380 12.53 -13.96 9.28
CA ILE A 380 13.72 -13.36 8.65
C ILE A 380 13.30 -12.28 7.66
N LEU A 381 12.40 -12.59 6.72
CA LEU A 381 11.88 -11.64 5.72
C LEU A 381 11.26 -10.41 6.38
N GLY A 382 10.39 -10.64 7.36
CA GLY A 382 9.77 -9.58 8.13
C GLY A 382 10.81 -8.74 8.85
N SER A 383 11.86 -9.34 9.45
CA SER A 383 12.91 -8.60 10.15
C SER A 383 13.77 -7.71 9.24
N ILE A 384 13.92 -8.05 7.96
CA ILE A 384 14.71 -7.29 6.97
C ILE A 384 13.96 -6.01 6.53
N ASP A 385 12.64 -5.95 6.70
CA ASP A 385 11.76 -4.85 6.23
C ASP A 385 11.81 -4.68 4.70
N ILE A 386 11.36 -5.70 3.99
CA ILE A 386 11.29 -5.68 2.53
C ILE A 386 10.00 -5.03 2.04
N ILE A 387 10.15 -4.07 1.14
CA ILE A 387 9.03 -3.50 0.40
C ILE A 387 9.34 -3.55 -1.07
N MET A 388 8.55 -4.34 -1.78
CA MET A 388 8.55 -4.34 -3.22
C MET A 388 7.53 -3.30 -3.69
N GLY A 389 7.95 -2.05 -3.80
CA GLY A 389 7.14 -1.03 -4.45
C GLY A 389 7.40 -1.08 -5.95
N GLU A 390 6.42 -1.53 -6.78
CA GLU A 390 6.22 -1.10 -8.20
C GLU A 390 5.13 -1.89 -9.00
N VAL A 391 3.83 -1.78 -8.66
CA VAL A 391 2.58 -1.90 -9.50
C VAL A 391 1.53 -2.93 -9.05
N TYR A 392 0.36 -2.36 -8.76
CA TYR A 392 -1.00 -2.91 -8.83
C TYR A 392 -1.29 -3.74 -10.09
N GLY A 393 -1.24 -5.06 -9.98
CA GLY A 393 -1.63 -5.99 -11.05
C GLY A 393 -3.14 -6.24 -11.15
N THR A 394 -4.00 -5.21 -11.08
CA THR A 394 -5.47 -5.42 -11.06
C THR A 394 -6.20 -4.97 -12.33
N LEU A 395 -5.61 -4.14 -13.19
CA LEU A 395 -6.36 -3.54 -14.30
C LEU A 395 -6.48 -4.39 -15.58
N TRP A 396 -5.61 -5.39 -15.80
CA TRP A 396 -5.70 -6.25 -16.99
C TRP A 396 -6.49 -7.54 -16.79
N VAL A 397 -6.73 -7.97 -15.54
CA VAL A 397 -7.64 -9.08 -15.21
C VAL A 397 -9.11 -8.62 -15.23
N LEU A 398 -9.35 -7.32 -15.06
CA LEU A 398 -10.69 -6.75 -15.02
C LEU A 398 -11.34 -6.55 -16.39
N ALA A 399 -10.62 -6.61 -17.51
CA ALA A 399 -11.23 -6.41 -18.83
C ALA A 399 -12.37 -7.41 -19.16
N PRO A 400 -12.19 -8.74 -19.01
CA PRO A 400 -13.28 -9.71 -19.21
C PRO A 400 -14.34 -9.66 -18.10
N ILE A 401 -13.97 -9.27 -16.87
CA ILE A 401 -14.92 -9.11 -15.75
C ILE A 401 -15.78 -7.87 -15.97
N PHE A 402 -15.21 -6.79 -16.48
CA PHE A 402 -15.88 -5.52 -16.75
C PHE A 402 -16.82 -5.63 -17.93
N THR A 403 -16.45 -6.34 -19.01
CA THR A 403 -17.39 -6.62 -20.12
C THR A 403 -18.55 -7.50 -19.68
N LEU A 404 -18.32 -8.48 -18.80
CA LEU A 404 -19.36 -9.31 -18.20
C LEU A 404 -20.30 -8.50 -17.29
N VAL A 405 -19.75 -7.72 -16.36
CA VAL A 405 -20.53 -6.88 -15.44
C VAL A 405 -21.31 -5.80 -16.21
N LEU A 406 -20.71 -5.21 -17.25
CA LEU A 406 -21.38 -4.25 -18.12
C LEU A 406 -22.53 -4.91 -18.91
N GLY A 407 -22.33 -6.12 -19.44
CA GLY A 407 -23.38 -6.88 -20.12
C GLY A 407 -24.54 -7.24 -19.19
N ILE A 408 -24.24 -7.75 -17.99
CA ILE A 408 -25.26 -8.10 -16.97
C ILE A 408 -26.03 -6.85 -16.55
N THR A 409 -25.36 -5.74 -16.24
CA THR A 409 -26.04 -4.50 -15.84
C THR A 409 -26.94 -3.94 -16.94
N ILE A 410 -26.51 -3.96 -18.20
CA ILE A 410 -27.35 -3.54 -19.33
C ILE A 410 -28.59 -4.44 -19.47
N SER A 411 -28.43 -5.77 -19.36
CA SER A 411 -29.57 -6.70 -19.46
C SER A 411 -30.59 -6.52 -18.33
N VAL A 412 -30.14 -6.31 -17.09
CA VAL A 412 -31.03 -6.07 -15.94
C VAL A 412 -31.79 -4.77 -16.14
N LEU A 413 -31.11 -3.70 -16.58
CA LEU A 413 -31.76 -2.41 -16.85
C LEU A 413 -32.82 -2.53 -17.97
N ALA A 414 -32.56 -3.34 -18.99
CA ALA A 414 -33.52 -3.62 -20.06
C ALA A 414 -34.75 -4.41 -19.56
N ILE A 415 -34.55 -5.41 -18.70
CA ILE A 415 -35.66 -6.19 -18.11
C ILE A 415 -36.52 -5.32 -17.19
N VAL A 416 -35.90 -4.49 -16.34
CA VAL A 416 -36.63 -3.57 -15.45
C VAL A 416 -37.42 -2.54 -16.25
N TRP A 417 -36.84 -2.02 -17.35
CA TRP A 417 -37.55 -1.16 -18.27
C TRP A 417 -38.78 -1.86 -18.86
N LEU A 418 -38.61 -3.09 -19.35
CA LEU A 418 -39.69 -3.90 -19.94
C LEU A 418 -40.80 -4.20 -18.91
N GLU A 419 -40.45 -4.58 -17.69
CA GLU A 419 -41.41 -4.87 -16.62
C GLU A 419 -42.26 -3.63 -16.28
N ARG A 420 -41.64 -2.45 -16.28
CA ARG A 420 -42.34 -1.18 -16.02
C ARG A 420 -43.26 -0.78 -17.16
N GLU A 421 -42.82 -1.00 -18.40
CA GLU A 421 -43.64 -0.78 -19.58
C GLU A 421 -44.90 -1.67 -19.53
N ILE A 422 -44.72 -2.96 -19.25
CA ILE A 422 -45.82 -3.93 -19.12
C ILE A 422 -46.73 -3.55 -17.95
N SER A 423 -46.17 -3.22 -16.79
CA SER A 423 -46.97 -2.84 -15.60
C SER A 423 -47.71 -1.53 -15.81
N ALA A 424 -47.12 -0.56 -16.53
CA ALA A 424 -47.76 0.70 -16.89
C ALA A 424 -48.92 0.48 -17.87
N ALA A 425 -48.73 -0.40 -18.86
CA ALA A 425 -49.79 -0.80 -19.77
C ALA A 425 -50.96 -1.48 -19.04
N ILE A 426 -50.68 -2.40 -18.10
CA ILE A 426 -51.71 -3.07 -17.28
C ILE A 426 -52.48 -2.07 -16.41
N GLN A 427 -51.81 -1.04 -15.89
CA GLN A 427 -52.41 -0.01 -15.03
C GLN A 427 -52.96 1.20 -15.82
N GLN A 428 -52.92 1.15 -17.16
CA GLN A 428 -53.32 2.24 -18.08
C GLN A 428 -52.72 3.61 -17.72
N ARG A 429 -51.44 3.62 -17.33
CA ARG A 429 -50.67 4.84 -17.06
C ARG A 429 -49.58 5.01 -18.11
N ILE A 430 -49.15 6.25 -18.33
CA ILE A 430 -48.00 6.54 -19.19
C ILE A 430 -46.77 5.87 -18.57
N GLY A 431 -46.05 5.09 -19.38
CA GLY A 431 -44.86 4.34 -18.99
C GLY A 431 -43.63 5.23 -18.70
N PRO A 432 -42.43 4.64 -18.57
CA PRO A 432 -41.15 5.34 -18.35
C PRO A 432 -40.77 6.41 -19.41
N GLU A 433 -41.57 6.62 -20.45
CA GLU A 433 -41.30 7.56 -21.56
C GLU A 433 -41.23 9.05 -21.16
N TYR A 434 -41.59 9.41 -19.94
CA TYR A 434 -41.56 10.80 -19.46
C TYR A 434 -40.13 11.38 -19.35
N ALA A 435 -39.15 10.55 -19.03
CA ALA A 435 -37.77 10.96 -18.77
C ALA A 435 -36.83 10.59 -19.93
N GLY A 436 -37.13 11.06 -21.14
CA GLY A 436 -36.27 10.93 -22.32
C GLY A 436 -36.73 9.88 -23.35
N PRO A 437 -36.08 9.81 -24.53
CA PRO A 437 -36.52 8.95 -25.63
C PRO A 437 -36.57 7.49 -25.18
N LEU A 438 -37.75 6.88 -25.31
CA LEU A 438 -38.04 5.49 -24.93
C LEU A 438 -37.79 5.18 -23.43
N GLY A 439 -37.69 6.16 -22.53
CA GLY A 439 -37.56 5.92 -21.08
C GLY A 439 -36.23 5.31 -20.60
N VAL A 440 -35.21 5.26 -21.47
CA VAL A 440 -33.90 4.66 -21.16
C VAL A 440 -33.14 5.45 -20.07
N LEU A 441 -33.27 6.78 -20.04
CA LEU A 441 -32.58 7.60 -19.03
C LEU A 441 -33.13 7.35 -17.63
N GLN A 442 -34.38 6.89 -17.50
CA GLN A 442 -34.95 6.53 -16.20
C GLN A 442 -34.29 5.27 -15.62
N ALA A 443 -34.01 4.26 -16.45
CA ALA A 443 -33.30 3.06 -16.02
C ALA A 443 -31.86 3.40 -15.57
N LEU A 444 -31.18 4.28 -16.29
CA LEU A 444 -29.86 4.80 -15.89
C LEU A 444 -29.92 5.61 -14.59
N SER A 445 -30.96 6.43 -14.40
CA SER A 445 -31.17 7.19 -13.17
C SER A 445 -31.42 6.28 -11.96
N ASP A 446 -32.09 5.13 -12.15
CA ASP A 446 -32.30 4.18 -11.07
C ASP A 446 -31.03 3.39 -10.72
N GLY A 447 -30.23 3.02 -11.74
CA GLY A 447 -28.92 2.42 -11.54
C GLY A 447 -27.99 3.33 -10.74
N THR A 448 -27.93 4.62 -11.11
CA THR A 448 -27.17 5.62 -10.35
C THR A 448 -27.74 5.82 -8.94
N LYS A 449 -29.07 5.91 -8.78
CA LYS A 449 -29.71 6.01 -7.47
C LYS A 449 -29.38 4.85 -6.54
N LEU A 450 -29.29 3.61 -7.05
CA LEU A 450 -28.89 2.45 -6.25
C LEU A 450 -27.47 2.58 -5.70
N LEU A 451 -26.53 3.11 -6.49
CA LEU A 451 -25.14 3.33 -6.06
C LEU A 451 -25.01 4.40 -4.98
N PHE A 452 -25.89 5.40 -5.00
CA PHE A 452 -25.91 6.48 -4.01
C PHE A 452 -26.88 6.23 -2.84
N LYS A 453 -27.50 5.04 -2.76
CA LYS A 453 -28.44 4.74 -1.69
C LYS A 453 -27.69 4.42 -0.41
N GLU A 454 -28.03 5.13 0.66
CA GLU A 454 -27.43 4.91 1.97
C GLU A 454 -27.69 3.47 2.46
N ASN A 455 -26.60 2.79 2.86
CA ASN A 455 -26.66 1.49 3.48
C ASN A 455 -27.04 1.64 4.96
N LEU A 456 -28.33 1.53 5.25
CA LEU A 456 -28.84 1.56 6.62
C LEU A 456 -28.57 0.21 7.30
N ILE A 457 -27.57 0.18 8.18
CA ILE A 457 -27.21 -1.02 8.95
C ILE A 457 -27.95 -0.99 10.29
N PRO A 458 -28.71 -2.05 10.66
CA PRO A 458 -29.44 -2.09 11.91
C PRO A 458 -28.45 -2.21 13.09
N SER A 459 -28.54 -1.28 14.05
CA SER A 459 -27.65 -1.20 15.22
C SER A 459 -27.70 -2.39 16.17
N ARG A 460 -28.79 -3.18 16.12
CA ARG A 460 -28.98 -4.40 16.92
C ARG A 460 -28.84 -5.69 16.11
N GLY A 461 -28.59 -5.58 14.81
CA GLY A 461 -28.44 -6.72 13.90
C GLY A 461 -27.08 -7.39 14.03
N ASP A 462 -27.01 -8.67 13.66
CA ASP A 462 -25.74 -9.30 13.32
C ASP A 462 -25.25 -8.71 11.99
N ILE A 463 -24.33 -7.78 12.09
CA ILE A 463 -23.76 -7.02 10.97
C ILE A 463 -23.14 -7.96 9.93
N ARG A 464 -22.54 -9.08 10.36
CA ARG A 464 -21.90 -10.03 9.45
C ARG A 464 -22.95 -10.76 8.63
N LEU A 465 -23.98 -11.31 9.27
CA LEU A 465 -25.07 -11.99 8.55
C LEU A 465 -25.86 -11.03 7.66
N PHE A 466 -26.12 -9.81 8.15
CA PHE A 466 -26.86 -8.78 7.42
C PHE A 466 -26.12 -8.31 6.16
N SER A 467 -24.79 -8.16 6.24
CA SER A 467 -23.95 -7.72 5.12
C SER A 467 -23.56 -8.86 4.17
N ILE A 468 -23.32 -10.07 4.67
CA ILE A 468 -22.92 -11.22 3.84
C ILE A 468 -24.09 -11.77 3.04
N GLY A 469 -25.31 -11.74 3.61
CA GLY A 469 -26.51 -12.28 2.96
C GLY A 469 -26.71 -11.78 1.52
N PRO A 470 -26.80 -10.45 1.30
CA PRO A 470 -26.96 -9.88 -0.05
C PRO A 470 -25.77 -10.21 -0.98
N SER A 471 -24.55 -10.23 -0.45
CA SER A 471 -23.36 -10.58 -1.24
C SER A 471 -23.41 -12.02 -1.74
N ILE A 472 -23.86 -12.98 -0.91
CA ILE A 472 -24.05 -14.38 -1.32
C ILE A 472 -25.04 -14.46 -2.49
N SER A 473 -26.17 -13.76 -2.40
CA SER A 473 -27.18 -13.75 -3.47
C SER A 473 -26.66 -13.13 -4.77
N VAL A 474 -25.87 -12.06 -4.70
CA VAL A 474 -25.28 -11.43 -5.90
C VAL A 474 -24.21 -12.33 -6.51
N ILE A 475 -23.33 -12.90 -5.69
CA ILE A 475 -22.26 -13.79 -6.15
C ILE A 475 -22.84 -15.04 -6.81
N SER A 476 -23.88 -15.65 -6.23
CA SER A 476 -24.51 -16.83 -6.82
C SER A 476 -25.09 -16.53 -8.20
N ILE A 477 -25.74 -15.37 -8.37
CA ILE A 477 -26.25 -14.95 -9.68
C ILE A 477 -25.09 -14.76 -10.66
N LEU A 478 -24.03 -14.04 -10.29
CA LEU A 478 -22.89 -13.81 -11.18
C LEU A 478 -22.21 -15.12 -11.63
N ILE A 479 -22.08 -16.09 -10.73
CA ILE A 479 -21.51 -17.41 -11.09
C ILE A 479 -22.46 -18.18 -12.01
N SER A 480 -23.79 -18.06 -11.83
CA SER A 480 -24.75 -18.74 -12.72
C SER A 480 -24.59 -18.31 -14.19
N TYR A 481 -24.20 -17.06 -14.45
CA TYR A 481 -23.96 -16.53 -15.81
C TYR A 481 -22.72 -17.11 -16.50
N SER A 482 -21.77 -17.71 -15.76
CA SER A 482 -20.56 -18.29 -16.38
C SER A 482 -20.86 -19.56 -17.19
N VAL A 483 -22.03 -20.15 -16.97
CA VAL A 483 -22.43 -21.44 -17.55
C VAL A 483 -23.47 -21.28 -18.66
N ILE A 484 -24.08 -20.09 -18.80
CA ILE A 484 -25.11 -19.81 -19.79
C ILE A 484 -24.45 -19.56 -21.16
N PRO A 485 -24.85 -20.28 -22.22
CA PRO A 485 -24.37 -20.01 -23.57
C PRO A 485 -25.07 -18.79 -24.16
N PHE A 486 -24.31 -17.74 -24.48
CA PHE A 486 -24.81 -16.50 -25.10
C PHE A 486 -24.73 -16.53 -26.64
N GLY A 487 -24.11 -17.56 -27.22
CA GLY A 487 -24.04 -17.83 -28.65
C GLY A 487 -23.31 -19.14 -28.94
N TYR A 488 -23.34 -19.62 -30.18
CA TYR A 488 -22.75 -20.91 -30.58
C TYR A 488 -21.27 -21.09 -30.16
N ASN A 489 -20.50 -20.00 -30.13
CA ASN A 489 -19.09 -20.00 -29.71
C ASN A 489 -18.84 -19.10 -28.48
N PHE A 490 -19.89 -18.64 -27.80
CA PHE A 490 -19.76 -17.67 -26.70
C PHE A 490 -20.32 -18.26 -25.41
N VAL A 491 -19.49 -19.12 -24.78
CA VAL A 491 -19.72 -19.74 -23.48
C VAL A 491 -18.42 -19.58 -22.66
N LEU A 492 -18.53 -19.10 -21.42
CA LEU A 492 -17.37 -18.86 -20.55
C LEU A 492 -16.77 -20.16 -20.01
N SER A 493 -17.61 -21.13 -19.67
CA SER A 493 -17.20 -22.46 -19.23
C SER A 493 -18.15 -23.50 -19.82
N ASP A 494 -17.67 -24.23 -20.81
CA ASP A 494 -18.42 -25.35 -21.40
C ASP A 494 -18.30 -26.58 -20.50
N LEU A 495 -19.33 -26.81 -19.68
CA LEU A 495 -19.39 -27.93 -18.74
C LEU A 495 -20.53 -28.86 -19.15
N ASN A 496 -20.24 -30.16 -19.24
CA ASN A 496 -21.24 -31.20 -19.52
C ASN A 496 -22.40 -31.22 -18.50
N ILE A 497 -22.19 -30.70 -17.29
CA ILE A 497 -23.20 -30.57 -16.23
C ILE A 497 -23.77 -29.15 -16.11
N GLY A 498 -23.63 -28.31 -17.15
CA GLY A 498 -23.87 -26.88 -17.05
C GLY A 498 -25.26 -26.50 -16.54
N VAL A 499 -26.30 -27.19 -17.02
CA VAL A 499 -27.68 -26.98 -16.56
C VAL A 499 -27.86 -27.35 -15.09
N PHE A 500 -27.24 -28.44 -14.62
CA PHE A 500 -27.31 -28.85 -13.22
C PHE A 500 -26.54 -27.90 -12.31
N LEU A 501 -25.38 -27.42 -12.75
CA LEU A 501 -24.58 -26.45 -12.01
C LEU A 501 -25.33 -25.11 -11.90
N TRP A 502 -25.98 -24.68 -12.98
CA TRP A 502 -26.82 -23.47 -12.98
C TRP A 502 -27.95 -23.55 -11.95
N ILE A 503 -28.68 -24.68 -11.90
CA ILE A 503 -29.75 -24.94 -10.92
C ILE A 503 -29.20 -24.99 -9.48
N ALA A 504 -28.06 -25.65 -9.27
CA ALA A 504 -27.46 -25.78 -7.94
C ALA A 504 -27.03 -24.42 -7.39
N ILE A 505 -26.48 -23.55 -8.24
CA ILE A 505 -25.98 -22.24 -7.85
C ILE A 505 -27.13 -21.24 -7.67
N SER A 506 -28.19 -21.29 -8.50
CA SER A 506 -29.36 -20.43 -8.31
C SER A 506 -30.04 -20.69 -6.96
N SER A 507 -30.05 -21.95 -6.51
CA SER A 507 -30.61 -22.37 -5.22
C SER A 507 -29.89 -21.80 -3.98
N ILE A 508 -28.72 -21.17 -4.16
CA ILE A 508 -27.97 -20.49 -3.08
C ILE A 508 -28.52 -19.08 -2.81
N ALA A 509 -29.14 -18.44 -3.81
CA ALA A 509 -29.62 -17.06 -3.68
C ALA A 509 -30.69 -16.86 -2.58
N PRO A 510 -31.68 -17.76 -2.39
CA PRO A 510 -32.66 -17.66 -1.30
C PRO A 510 -32.03 -17.71 0.11
N ILE A 511 -30.91 -18.41 0.26
CA ILE A 511 -30.18 -18.50 1.53
C ILE A 511 -29.63 -17.12 1.91
N GLY A 512 -29.06 -16.38 0.95
CA GLY A 512 -28.57 -15.02 1.17
C GLY A 512 -29.68 -14.05 1.61
N LEU A 513 -30.89 -14.18 1.03
CA LEU A 513 -32.06 -13.38 1.42
C LEU A 513 -32.53 -13.68 2.84
N LEU A 514 -32.57 -14.96 3.23
CA LEU A 514 -32.90 -15.38 4.60
C LEU A 514 -31.86 -14.89 5.60
N MET A 515 -30.58 -15.00 5.27
CA MET A 515 -29.48 -14.54 6.11
C MET A 515 -29.54 -13.03 6.33
N SER A 516 -29.86 -12.25 5.29
CA SER A 516 -30.03 -10.80 5.42
C SER A 516 -31.24 -10.45 6.31
N GLY A 517 -32.38 -11.13 6.11
CA GLY A 517 -33.56 -10.96 6.95
C GLY A 517 -33.29 -11.30 8.42
N TYR A 518 -32.64 -12.43 8.69
CA TYR A 518 -32.30 -12.88 10.04
C TYR A 518 -31.24 -11.98 10.70
N GLY A 519 -30.19 -11.63 9.95
CA GLY A 519 -29.09 -10.77 10.40
C GLY A 519 -29.53 -9.38 10.82
N SER A 520 -30.68 -8.90 10.35
CA SER A 520 -31.22 -7.62 10.80
C SER A 520 -31.66 -7.59 12.27
N ASN A 521 -31.83 -8.76 12.90
CA ASN A 521 -32.38 -8.94 14.26
C ASN A 521 -33.70 -8.17 14.50
N ASN A 522 -34.52 -8.03 13.45
CA ASN A 522 -35.85 -7.45 13.50
C ASN A 522 -36.87 -8.49 12.99
N LYS A 523 -37.90 -8.77 13.80
CA LYS A 523 -38.96 -9.73 13.45
C LYS A 523 -39.65 -9.41 12.12
N TYR A 524 -39.84 -8.12 11.81
CA TYR A 524 -40.48 -7.69 10.56
C TYR A 524 -39.58 -7.94 9.35
N SER A 525 -38.29 -7.62 9.45
CA SER A 525 -37.31 -7.85 8.40
C SER A 525 -37.04 -9.35 8.18
N PHE A 526 -37.04 -10.14 9.25
CA PHE A 526 -36.95 -11.61 9.16
C PHE A 526 -38.18 -12.21 8.47
N LEU A 527 -39.39 -11.75 8.80
CA LEU A 527 -40.61 -12.20 8.14
C LEU A 527 -40.66 -11.77 6.66
N GLY A 528 -40.15 -10.59 6.34
CA GLY A 528 -39.94 -10.13 4.96
C GLY A 528 -38.95 -11.00 4.19
N GLY A 529 -37.81 -11.34 4.80
CA GLY A 529 -36.81 -12.25 4.23
C GLY A 529 -37.36 -13.67 4.01
N LEU A 530 -38.11 -14.21 4.97
CA LEU A 530 -38.81 -15.48 4.85
C LEU A 530 -39.81 -15.49 3.68
N ARG A 531 -40.60 -14.41 3.53
CA ARG A 531 -41.55 -14.27 2.43
C ARG A 531 -40.84 -14.21 1.08
N ALA A 532 -39.77 -13.42 0.97
CA ALA A 532 -38.99 -13.31 -0.26
C ALA A 532 -38.33 -14.65 -0.65
N ALA A 533 -37.76 -15.37 0.32
CA ALA A 533 -37.17 -16.68 0.09
C ALA A 533 -38.22 -17.74 -0.27
N ALA A 534 -39.35 -17.78 0.42
CA ALA A 534 -40.46 -18.67 0.08
C ALA A 534 -40.98 -18.40 -1.33
N GLN A 535 -41.07 -17.13 -1.73
CA GLN A 535 -41.46 -16.73 -3.08
C GLN A 535 -40.41 -17.17 -4.12
N SER A 536 -39.11 -16.96 -3.87
CA SER A 536 -38.03 -17.41 -4.76
C SER A 536 -38.07 -18.92 -4.97
N ILE A 537 -38.14 -19.69 -3.87
CA ILE A 537 -38.23 -21.16 -3.90
C ILE A 537 -39.48 -21.62 -4.66
N SER A 538 -40.61 -20.93 -4.49
CA SER A 538 -41.86 -21.27 -5.19
C SER A 538 -41.78 -21.07 -6.70
N TYR A 539 -40.89 -20.21 -7.21
CA TYR A 539 -40.63 -20.06 -8.65
C TYR A 539 -39.51 -20.99 -9.13
N GLU A 540 -38.47 -21.20 -8.31
CA GLU A 540 -37.33 -22.07 -8.63
C GLU A 540 -37.73 -23.53 -8.74
N ILE A 541 -38.63 -24.04 -7.90
CA ILE A 541 -39.05 -25.45 -7.94
C ILE A 541 -39.76 -25.77 -9.28
N PRO A 542 -40.81 -25.06 -9.71
CA PRO A 542 -41.43 -25.29 -11.01
C PRO A 542 -40.46 -25.13 -12.17
N LEU A 543 -39.59 -24.09 -12.14
CA LEU A 543 -38.58 -23.86 -13.16
C LEU A 543 -37.62 -25.06 -13.26
N THR A 544 -37.12 -25.53 -12.11
CA THR A 544 -36.24 -26.69 -12.02
C THR A 544 -36.91 -27.95 -12.56
N LEU A 545 -38.18 -28.19 -12.20
CA LEU A 545 -38.94 -29.34 -12.71
C LEU A 545 -39.17 -29.24 -14.22
N CYS A 546 -39.47 -28.05 -14.75
CA CYS A 546 -39.60 -27.82 -16.20
C CYS A 546 -38.29 -28.07 -16.94
N VAL A 547 -37.19 -27.47 -16.48
CA VAL A 547 -35.85 -27.63 -17.08
C VAL A 547 -35.41 -29.09 -17.00
N LEU A 548 -35.55 -29.74 -15.84
CA LEU A 548 -35.23 -31.14 -15.65
C LEU A 548 -36.06 -32.04 -16.59
N SER A 549 -37.36 -31.74 -16.78
CA SER A 549 -38.22 -32.50 -17.69
C SER A 549 -37.76 -32.43 -19.15
N ILE A 550 -37.28 -31.24 -19.59
CA ILE A 550 -36.74 -31.02 -20.93
C ILE A 550 -35.38 -31.71 -21.06
N SER A 551 -34.49 -31.55 -20.08
CA SER A 551 -33.17 -32.18 -20.06
C SER A 551 -33.27 -33.70 -20.06
N LEU A 552 -34.17 -34.30 -19.27
CA LEU A 552 -34.41 -35.76 -19.26
C LEU A 552 -34.98 -36.27 -20.58
N ARG A 553 -35.76 -35.46 -21.31
CA ARG A 553 -36.25 -35.79 -22.65
C ARG A 553 -35.18 -35.64 -23.74
N ALA A 554 -34.15 -34.82 -23.52
CA ALA A 554 -32.99 -34.70 -24.42
C ALA A 554 -31.93 -35.81 -24.19
N ILE A 555 -31.93 -36.42 -23.00
CA ILE A 555 -31.01 -37.52 -22.62
C ILE A 555 -31.59 -38.90 -22.99
N ARG A 556 -32.91 -39.00 -23.24
CA ARG A 556 -33.56 -40.14 -23.90
C ARG A 556 -33.65 -39.90 -25.40
#